data_AF-A0A257LCU8-F1
#
_entry.id   AF-A0A257LCU8-F1
#
_cell.length_a   1.000
_cell.length_b   1.000
_cell.length_c   1.000
_cell.angle_alpha   90.00
_cell.angle_beta   90.00
_cell.angle_gamma   90.00
#
_symmetry.space_group_name_H-M   'P 1'
#
loop_
_entity.id
_entity.type
_entity.pdbx_description
1 polymer ?
#
loop_
_entity_poly.entity_id
_entity_poly.type
_entity_poly.pdbx_seq_one_letter_code
_entity_poly.pdbx_strand_id
1 'polypeptide(L)'
;MKRQINLLSFMFLFHHFCFGQTLFINPTGTYKLNSKATVKNGDTYGNFGEIRVKLLDSTCIVMSFFTCKGAPSYNSGSFIDTLTYYNNSCTYIDKEDTARACKVVFTFTKRQIDLKETANYDYGTCWGQGVVAYGSFRKTDTKTPLIKIPLMDD
;
A
#
# COMPACT_ATOMS: atom_id res chain seq x y z
N MET A 1 65.51 -10.73 -36.86
CA MET A 1 64.27 -9.91 -36.86
C MET A 1 63.54 -10.13 -35.55
N LYS A 2 63.48 -9.11 -34.68
CA LYS A 2 62.80 -9.19 -33.37
C LYS A 2 61.30 -8.92 -33.56
N ARG A 3 60.45 -9.85 -33.11
CA ARG A 3 58.99 -9.79 -33.22
C ARG A 3 58.44 -9.18 -31.94
N GLN A 4 58.00 -7.93 -31.98
CA GLN A 4 57.32 -7.28 -30.86
C GLN A 4 55.88 -7.81 -30.76
N ILE A 5 55.54 -8.37 -29.60
CA ILE A 5 54.19 -8.78 -29.24
C ILE A 5 53.57 -7.61 -28.47
N ASN A 6 52.65 -6.89 -29.10
CA ASN A 6 51.85 -5.86 -28.44
C ASN A 6 50.80 -6.56 -27.56
N LEU A 7 50.99 -6.48 -26.24
CA LEU A 7 50.01 -6.94 -25.25
C LEU A 7 48.87 -5.92 -25.21
N LEU A 8 47.79 -6.19 -25.95
CA LEU A 8 46.57 -5.37 -25.93
C LEU A 8 45.85 -5.61 -24.59
N SER A 9 45.98 -4.66 -23.67
CA SER A 9 45.31 -4.68 -22.37
C SER A 9 43.80 -4.49 -22.56
N PHE A 10 43.05 -5.58 -22.48
CA PHE A 10 41.59 -5.59 -22.58
C PHE A 10 41.02 -5.21 -21.21
N MET A 11 40.87 -3.90 -20.94
CA MET A 11 40.15 -3.41 -19.76
C MET A 11 38.66 -3.77 -19.90
N PHE A 12 38.26 -4.90 -19.34
CA PHE A 12 36.87 -5.21 -19.06
C PHE A 12 36.35 -4.22 -18.01
N LEU A 13 35.62 -3.19 -18.45
CA LEU A 13 34.78 -2.35 -17.61
C LEU A 13 33.65 -3.23 -17.06
N PHE A 14 33.88 -3.85 -15.90
CA PHE A 14 32.83 -4.38 -15.05
C PHE A 14 31.94 -3.22 -14.60
N HIS A 15 30.92 -2.93 -15.41
CA HIS A 15 29.78 -2.14 -14.95
C HIS A 15 29.12 -2.95 -13.84
N HIS A 16 29.43 -2.59 -12.60
CA HIS A 16 28.72 -3.08 -11.44
C HIS A 16 27.24 -2.69 -11.60
N PHE A 17 26.43 -3.62 -12.10
CA PHE A 17 24.99 -3.62 -11.89
C PHE A 17 24.78 -3.77 -10.39
N CYS A 18 24.79 -2.65 -9.67
CA CYS A 18 24.32 -2.59 -8.30
C CYS A 18 22.78 -2.73 -8.38
N PHE A 19 22.29 -3.97 -8.38
CA PHE A 19 20.89 -4.24 -8.12
C PHE A 19 20.61 -3.74 -6.70
N GLY A 20 20.04 -2.54 -6.61
CA GLY A 20 19.60 -1.96 -5.34
C GLY A 20 18.50 -2.82 -4.74
N GLN A 21 18.86 -3.77 -3.87
CA GLN A 21 17.89 -4.52 -3.09
C GLN A 21 17.20 -3.54 -2.13
N THR A 22 15.89 -3.37 -2.27
CA THR A 22 15.12 -2.59 -1.30
C THR A 22 15.15 -3.30 0.05
N LEU A 23 15.74 -2.66 1.06
CA LEU A 23 15.79 -3.19 2.43
C LEU A 23 14.38 -3.57 2.89
N PHE A 24 14.20 -4.81 3.37
CA PHE A 24 12.93 -5.30 3.88
C PHE A 24 12.41 -4.42 5.04
N ILE A 25 11.12 -4.09 5.00
CA ILE A 25 10.42 -3.34 6.03
C ILE A 25 9.39 -4.27 6.68
N ASN A 26 9.38 -4.34 8.02
CA ASN A 26 8.28 -4.99 8.71
C ASN A 26 7.02 -4.09 8.65
N PRO A 27 5.97 -4.50 7.93
CA PRO A 27 4.78 -3.68 7.73
C PRO A 27 3.81 -3.73 8.92
N THR A 28 4.09 -4.55 9.94
CA THR A 28 3.17 -4.75 11.08
C THR A 28 2.88 -3.45 11.82
N GLY A 29 1.61 -3.16 12.06
CA GLY A 29 1.17 -2.01 12.84
C GLY A 29 -0.17 -1.45 12.39
N THR A 30 -0.56 -0.33 13.02
CA THR A 30 -1.78 0.42 12.70
C THR A 30 -1.42 1.76 12.06
N TYR A 31 -2.07 2.06 10.94
CA TYR A 31 -1.82 3.25 10.14
C TYR A 31 -3.12 4.03 9.96
N LYS A 32 -3.08 5.36 10.12
CA LYS A 32 -4.25 6.22 9.97
C LYS A 32 -4.07 7.17 8.81
N LEU A 33 -5.15 7.42 8.06
CA LEU A 33 -5.12 8.35 6.94
C LEU A 33 -4.66 9.73 7.43
N ASN A 34 -3.63 10.28 6.78
CA ASN A 34 -3.19 11.64 7.06
C ASN A 34 -4.12 12.64 6.36
N SER A 35 -5.25 12.98 7.00
CA SER A 35 -6.25 13.91 6.47
C SER A 35 -6.48 15.10 7.39
N LYS A 36 -7.16 16.12 6.86
CA LYS A 36 -7.63 17.30 7.62
C LYS A 36 -9.08 17.13 8.08
N ALA A 37 -9.52 15.90 8.36
CA ALA A 37 -10.88 15.66 8.80
C ALA A 37 -11.16 16.38 10.14
N THR A 38 -12.38 16.87 10.31
CA THR A 38 -12.82 17.59 11.52
C THR A 38 -14.11 17.00 12.06
N VAL A 39 -14.28 17.03 13.37
CA VAL A 39 -15.53 16.58 14.02
C VAL A 39 -16.36 17.80 14.38
N LYS A 40 -17.62 17.84 13.94
CA LYS A 40 -18.59 18.89 14.28
C LYS A 40 -19.93 18.25 14.58
N ASN A 41 -20.50 18.55 15.76
CA ASN A 41 -21.78 18.00 16.21
C ASN A 41 -21.84 16.46 16.20
N GLY A 42 -20.72 15.78 16.44
CA GLY A 42 -20.62 14.31 16.38
C GLY A 42 -20.35 13.74 14.99
N ASP A 43 -20.52 14.52 13.93
CA ASP A 43 -20.23 14.11 12.55
C ASP A 43 -18.76 14.36 12.19
N THR A 44 -18.16 13.43 11.46
CA THR A 44 -16.81 13.59 10.89
C THR A 44 -16.90 14.12 9.46
N TYR A 45 -16.35 15.30 9.23
CA TYR A 45 -16.28 15.95 7.91
C TYR A 45 -14.89 15.79 7.31
N GLY A 46 -14.85 15.28 6.08
CA GLY A 46 -13.62 14.97 5.35
C GLY A 46 -13.20 13.51 5.49
N ASN A 47 -12.26 13.09 4.64
CA ASN A 47 -11.86 11.70 4.54
C ASN A 47 -11.15 11.22 5.81
N PHE A 48 -11.45 10.02 6.28
CA PHE A 48 -10.71 9.34 7.35
C PHE A 48 -10.61 7.85 7.04
N GLY A 49 -9.65 7.18 7.67
CA GLY A 49 -9.41 5.77 7.39
C GLY A 49 -8.35 5.17 8.29
N GLU A 50 -8.34 3.85 8.33
CA GLU A 50 -7.39 3.06 9.12
C GLU A 50 -6.97 1.82 8.33
N ILE A 51 -5.69 1.46 8.44
CA ILE A 51 -5.15 0.22 7.92
C ILE A 51 -4.45 -0.50 9.07
N ARG A 52 -4.81 -1.76 9.30
CA ARG A 52 -4.13 -2.65 10.24
C ARG A 52 -3.43 -3.73 9.45
N VAL A 53 -2.15 -3.91 9.72
CA VAL A 53 -1.33 -4.89 9.02
C VAL A 53 -0.64 -5.79 10.03
N LYS A 54 -0.65 -7.09 9.75
CA LYS A 54 0.17 -8.07 10.46
C LYS A 54 0.96 -8.87 9.43
N LEU A 55 2.28 -8.87 9.59
CA LEU A 55 3.17 -9.75 8.85
C LEU A 55 2.93 -11.20 9.30
N LEU A 56 2.67 -12.09 8.35
CA LEU A 56 2.51 -13.53 8.61
C LEU A 56 3.85 -14.25 8.42
N ASP A 57 4.53 -13.93 7.31
CA ASP A 57 5.88 -14.38 6.97
C ASP A 57 6.57 -13.32 6.08
N SER A 58 7.78 -13.59 5.59
CA SER A 58 8.56 -12.63 4.78
C SER A 58 7.91 -12.21 3.46
N THR A 59 6.91 -12.95 2.98
CA THR A 59 6.24 -12.78 1.68
C THR A 59 4.74 -12.56 1.79
N CYS A 60 4.18 -12.54 3.00
CA CYS A 60 2.75 -12.59 3.20
C CYS A 60 2.32 -11.71 4.38
N ILE A 61 1.26 -10.92 4.17
CA ILE A 61 0.62 -10.11 5.19
C ILE A 61 -0.88 -10.40 5.23
N VAL A 62 -1.48 -10.18 6.39
CA VAL A 62 -2.92 -9.97 6.50
C VAL A 62 -3.19 -8.49 6.75
N MET A 63 -4.16 -7.94 6.03
CA MET A 63 -4.51 -6.52 6.06
C MET A 63 -6.01 -6.35 6.30
N SER A 64 -6.36 -5.45 7.22
CA SER A 64 -7.68 -4.84 7.30
C SER A 64 -7.56 -3.39 6.84
N PHE A 65 -8.35 -3.01 5.85
CA PHE A 65 -8.35 -1.69 5.23
C PHE A 65 -9.72 -1.05 5.40
N PHE A 66 -9.74 0.24 5.73
CA PHE A 66 -10.94 1.06 5.79
C PHE A 66 -10.65 2.50 5.37
N THR A 67 -11.53 3.06 4.55
CA THR A 67 -11.57 4.49 4.23
C THR A 67 -13.03 4.95 4.15
N CYS A 68 -13.31 6.18 4.57
CA CYS A 68 -14.62 6.80 4.53
C CYS A 68 -14.48 8.28 4.19
N LYS A 69 -15.39 8.82 3.36
CA LYS A 69 -15.36 10.26 3.01
C LYS A 69 -15.95 11.19 4.07
N GLY A 70 -16.59 10.62 5.10
CA GLY A 70 -17.31 11.36 6.14
C GLY A 70 -18.65 11.92 5.68
N ALA A 71 -19.23 12.77 6.52
CA ALA A 71 -20.50 13.44 6.29
C ALA A 71 -20.51 14.26 4.98
N PRO A 72 -21.66 14.38 4.29
CA PRO A 72 -22.97 13.89 4.73
C PRO A 72 -23.31 12.46 4.31
N SER A 73 -22.61 11.87 3.33
CA SER A 73 -23.05 10.59 2.76
C SER A 73 -22.31 9.37 3.28
N TYR A 74 -21.19 9.54 3.99
CA TYR A 74 -20.47 8.47 4.68
C TYR A 74 -20.06 7.28 3.79
N ASN A 75 -19.99 7.45 2.47
CA ASN A 75 -19.54 6.41 1.56
C ASN A 75 -18.15 5.92 2.02
N SER A 76 -17.99 4.60 2.04
CA SER A 76 -16.80 3.95 2.58
C SER A 76 -16.40 2.74 1.75
N GLY A 77 -15.12 2.40 1.81
CA GLY A 77 -14.55 1.18 1.26
C GLY A 77 -13.80 0.42 2.33
N SER A 78 -13.93 -0.90 2.34
CA SER A 78 -13.21 -1.76 3.27
C SER A 78 -12.98 -3.15 2.72
N PHE A 79 -11.91 -3.79 3.20
CA PHE A 79 -11.70 -5.22 3.00
C PHE A 79 -10.86 -5.81 4.13
N ILE A 80 -10.90 -7.14 4.24
CA ILE A 80 -9.86 -7.92 4.91
C ILE A 80 -9.37 -8.94 3.91
N ASP A 81 -8.06 -8.97 3.68
CA ASP A 81 -7.48 -9.97 2.80
C ASP A 81 -6.06 -10.34 3.23
N THR A 82 -5.62 -11.48 2.74
CA THR A 82 -4.22 -11.91 2.79
C THR A 82 -3.57 -11.53 1.48
N LEU A 83 -2.51 -10.74 1.54
CA LEU A 83 -1.86 -10.17 0.35
C LEU A 83 -0.40 -10.61 0.27
N THR A 84 0.05 -10.90 -0.94
CA THR A 84 1.47 -11.11 -1.23
C THR A 84 2.23 -9.82 -0.97
N TYR A 85 3.28 -9.92 -0.17
CA TYR A 85 4.16 -8.83 0.23
C TYR A 85 5.53 -9.01 -0.40
N TYR A 86 5.91 -8.11 -1.30
CA TYR A 86 7.17 -8.16 -2.02
C TYR A 86 7.68 -6.75 -2.31
N ASN A 87 8.99 -6.54 -2.19
CA ASN A 87 9.63 -5.22 -2.38
C ASN A 87 8.90 -4.09 -1.62
N ASN A 88 8.63 -4.35 -0.34
CA ASN A 88 7.91 -3.45 0.56
C ASN A 88 6.57 -2.97 0.01
N SER A 89 5.90 -3.78 -0.80
CA SER A 89 4.64 -3.42 -1.44
C SER A 89 3.69 -4.61 -1.45
N CYS A 90 2.39 -4.34 -1.51
CA CYS A 90 1.38 -5.34 -1.83
C CYS A 90 0.32 -4.74 -2.76
N THR A 91 -0.43 -5.60 -3.43
CA THR A 91 -1.50 -5.19 -4.34
C THR A 91 -2.79 -5.89 -3.95
N TYR A 92 -3.83 -5.11 -3.72
CA TYR A 92 -5.20 -5.59 -3.68
C TYR A 92 -5.81 -5.46 -5.09
N ILE A 93 -6.51 -6.51 -5.53
CA ILE A 93 -7.29 -6.50 -6.75
C ILE A 93 -8.68 -6.98 -6.34
N ASP A 94 -9.70 -6.20 -6.69
CA ASP A 94 -11.08 -6.61 -6.46
C ASP A 94 -11.38 -7.90 -7.27
N LYS A 95 -11.81 -8.94 -6.57
CA LYS A 95 -12.01 -10.29 -7.13
C LYS A 95 -13.38 -10.44 -7.80
N GLU A 96 -14.33 -9.56 -7.51
CA GLU A 96 -15.71 -9.68 -8.02
C GLU A 96 -15.83 -9.28 -9.50
N ASP A 97 -14.89 -8.51 -10.03
CA ASP A 97 -14.93 -8.07 -11.43
C ASP A 97 -13.54 -7.94 -12.04
N THR A 98 -12.89 -9.05 -12.39
CA THR A 98 -11.53 -9.04 -12.95
C THR A 98 -11.38 -8.25 -14.25
N ALA A 99 -12.46 -8.06 -15.02
CA ALA A 99 -12.45 -7.29 -16.26
C ALA A 99 -12.50 -5.76 -16.03
N ARG A 100 -13.04 -5.33 -14.88
CA ARG A 100 -13.13 -3.93 -14.44
C ARG A 100 -12.42 -3.70 -13.10
N ALA A 101 -11.57 -4.65 -12.69
CA ALA A 101 -11.10 -4.74 -11.32
C ALA A 101 -10.30 -3.50 -10.96
N CYS A 102 -10.77 -2.85 -9.92
CA CYS A 102 -10.02 -1.79 -9.33
C CYS A 102 -8.84 -2.39 -8.55
N LYS A 103 -7.66 -1.79 -8.78
CA LYS A 103 -6.38 -2.21 -8.22
C LYS A 103 -5.90 -1.15 -7.24
N VAL A 104 -5.52 -1.57 -6.04
CA VAL A 104 -4.87 -0.68 -5.07
C VAL A 104 -3.48 -1.23 -4.76
N VAL A 105 -2.47 -0.41 -5.01
CA VAL A 105 -1.09 -0.69 -4.65
C VAL A 105 -0.77 0.03 -3.35
N PHE A 106 -0.27 -0.72 -2.38
CA PHE A 106 0.19 -0.22 -1.10
C PHE A 106 1.71 -0.29 -1.07
N THR A 107 2.37 0.86 -0.98
CA THR A 107 3.83 0.95 -0.87
C THR A 107 4.20 1.33 0.55
N PHE A 108 5.01 0.50 1.20
CA PHE A 108 5.36 0.67 2.60
C PHE A 108 6.69 1.40 2.73
N THR A 109 6.72 2.35 3.66
CA THR A 109 7.94 2.95 4.17
C THR A 109 8.04 2.69 5.67
N LYS A 110 9.14 3.12 6.30
CA LYS A 110 9.31 3.00 7.75
C LYS A 110 8.20 3.70 8.56
N ARG A 111 7.53 4.71 7.99
CA ARG A 111 6.61 5.59 8.72
C ARG A 111 5.20 5.67 8.16
N GLN A 112 4.96 5.17 6.95
CA GLN A 112 3.65 5.28 6.30
C GLN A 112 3.43 4.20 5.24
N ILE A 113 2.18 4.09 4.81
CA ILE A 113 1.78 3.36 3.60
C ILE A 113 1.27 4.40 2.61
N ASP A 114 1.82 4.39 1.41
CA ASP A 114 1.33 5.21 0.29
C ASP A 114 0.44 4.36 -0.60
N LEU A 115 -0.78 4.84 -0.85
CA LEU A 115 -1.79 4.13 -1.63
C LEU A 115 -1.91 4.77 -3.00
N LYS A 116 -1.93 3.90 -4.01
CA LYS A 116 -2.26 4.27 -5.38
C LYS A 116 -3.37 3.37 -5.89
N GLU A 117 -4.53 3.96 -6.12
CA GLU A 117 -5.64 3.32 -6.80
C GLU A 117 -5.47 3.43 -8.32
N THR A 118 -5.85 2.38 -9.03
CA THR A 118 -6.04 2.36 -10.49
C THR A 118 -7.39 1.71 -10.74
N ALA A 119 -8.35 2.50 -11.19
CA ALA A 119 -9.72 2.10 -11.47
C ALA A 119 -10.11 2.54 -12.88
N ASN A 120 -11.03 1.80 -13.51
CA ASN A 120 -11.74 2.30 -14.67
C ASN A 120 -12.98 3.07 -14.21
N TYR A 121 -12.85 4.39 -14.09
CA TYR A 121 -13.89 5.28 -13.57
C TYR A 121 -15.17 5.31 -14.43
N ASP A 122 -15.12 4.86 -15.68
CA ASP A 122 -16.31 4.72 -16.53
C ASP A 122 -17.29 3.66 -15.97
N TYR A 123 -16.79 2.75 -15.13
CA TYR A 123 -17.57 1.70 -14.48
C TYR A 123 -17.68 1.86 -12.95
N GLY A 124 -17.12 2.93 -12.39
CA GLY A 124 -17.09 3.22 -10.95
C GLY A 124 -15.68 3.20 -10.32
N THR A 125 -15.62 3.43 -9.01
CA THR A 125 -14.38 3.28 -8.21
C THR A 125 -14.40 1.94 -7.48
N CYS A 126 -13.27 1.52 -6.90
CA CYS A 126 -13.19 0.34 -6.01
C CYS A 126 -14.25 0.33 -4.89
N TRP A 127 -14.75 1.50 -4.49
CA TRP A 127 -15.40 1.69 -3.18
C TRP A 127 -16.71 2.47 -3.28
N GLY A 128 -17.23 2.65 -4.49
CA GLY A 128 -18.41 3.47 -4.76
C GLY A 128 -18.13 4.98 -4.88
N GLN A 129 -19.15 5.73 -5.32
CA GLN A 129 -18.99 7.12 -5.75
C GLN A 129 -18.36 8.03 -4.67
N GLY A 130 -17.26 8.69 -5.03
CA GLY A 130 -16.60 9.69 -4.19
C GLY A 130 -15.81 9.15 -3.02
N VAL A 131 -15.63 7.82 -2.92
CA VAL A 131 -14.66 7.24 -1.99
C VAL A 131 -13.30 7.22 -2.65
N VAL A 132 -12.37 7.91 -2.01
CA VAL A 132 -11.00 8.07 -2.48
C VAL A 132 -10.09 7.13 -1.69
N ALA A 133 -9.47 6.15 -2.36
CA ALA A 133 -8.40 5.33 -1.78
C ALA A 133 -7.03 5.65 -2.41
N TYR A 134 -6.72 6.95 -2.48
CA TYR A 134 -5.36 7.43 -2.66
C TYR A 134 -4.94 8.24 -1.44
N GLY A 135 -3.63 8.26 -1.17
CA GLY A 135 -3.05 9.08 -0.10
C GLY A 135 -2.08 8.31 0.79
N SER A 136 -1.63 8.98 1.85
CA SER A 136 -0.62 8.44 2.77
C SER A 136 -1.26 8.14 4.13
N PHE A 137 -1.09 6.91 4.60
CA PHE A 137 -1.52 6.47 5.92
C PHE A 137 -0.31 6.43 6.84
N ARG A 138 -0.27 7.28 7.85
CA ARG A 138 0.85 7.38 8.78
C ARG A 138 0.77 6.27 9.83
N LYS A 139 1.89 5.62 10.11
CA LYS A 139 2.01 4.63 11.18
C LYS A 139 1.80 5.31 12.54
N THR A 140 0.84 4.80 13.29
CA THR A 140 0.45 5.30 14.62
C THR A 140 0.78 4.32 15.73
N ASP A 141 0.84 3.02 15.42
CA ASP A 141 1.26 1.96 16.35
C ASP A 141 2.11 0.92 15.60
N THR A 142 3.10 0.36 16.29
CA THR A 142 3.98 -0.72 15.80
C THR A 142 3.66 -2.09 16.40
N LYS A 143 2.80 -2.16 17.42
CA LYS A 143 2.32 -3.42 18.00
C LYS A 143 1.57 -4.23 16.94
N THR A 144 1.58 -5.54 17.11
CA THR A 144 0.76 -6.44 16.27
C THR A 144 -0.72 -6.14 16.52
N PRO A 145 -1.46 -5.63 15.50
CA PRO A 145 -2.86 -5.30 15.69
C PRO A 145 -3.74 -6.54 15.65
N LEU A 146 -4.90 -6.48 16.30
CA LEU A 146 -5.99 -7.41 16.03
C LEU A 146 -6.60 -7.06 14.66
N ILE A 147 -6.60 -8.04 13.76
CA ILE A 147 -7.25 -7.92 12.45
C ILE A 147 -8.73 -8.21 12.66
N LYS A 148 -9.57 -7.18 12.50
CA LYS A 148 -11.03 -7.29 12.58
C LYS A 148 -11.70 -6.46 11.49
N ILE A 149 -12.99 -6.73 11.28
CA ILE A 149 -13.83 -6.00 10.32
C ILE A 149 -13.94 -4.57 10.83
N PRO A 150 -13.52 -3.58 10.03
CA PRO A 150 -13.72 -2.19 10.39
C PRO A 150 -15.23 -1.96 10.44
N LEU A 151 -15.73 -1.41 11.56
CA LEU A 151 -17.16 -1.15 11.88
C LEU A 151 -17.91 -2.22 12.69
N MET A 152 -17.28 -3.33 13.09
CA MET A 152 -17.81 -4.15 14.19
C MET A 152 -17.11 -3.72 15.49
N ASP A 153 -17.75 -2.81 16.20
CA ASP A 153 -17.45 -2.59 17.62
C ASP A 153 -17.99 -3.78 18.42
N ASP A 154 -17.20 -4.22 19.40
CA ASP A 154 -17.55 -5.28 20.35
C ASP A 154 -18.50 -4.76 21.43
#